data_AF-D9QHZ9-F1
#
_entry.id   AF-D9QHZ9-F1
#
_cell.length_a   1.000
_cell.length_b   1.000
_cell.length_c   1.000
_cell.angle_alpha   90.00
_cell.angle_beta   90.00
_cell.angle_gamma   90.00
#
_symmetry.space_group_name_H-M   'P 1'
#
loop_
_entity.id
_entity.type
_entity.pdbx_description
1 polymer ?
#
loop_
_entity_poly.entity_id
_entity_poly.type
_entity_poly.pdbx_seq_one_letter_code
_entity_poly.pdbx_strand_id
1 'polypeptide(L)' 'MIRMVALSITAIALTGCLPPAYEAEPASVYQWQRRQEGIERQEAERVRLCAIMNTDTDRYRRDCRRPGDPIR' A
#
# COMPACT_ATOMS: atom_id res chain seq x y z
N MET A 1 6.15 25.41 -27.31
CA MET A 1 6.72 24.40 -26.38
C MET A 1 6.08 24.45 -25.00
N ILE A 2 5.90 25.62 -24.38
CA ILE A 2 5.26 25.77 -23.04
C ILE A 2 3.86 25.13 -22.96
N ARG A 3 3.04 25.23 -24.02
CA ARG A 3 1.70 24.63 -24.07
C ARG A 3 1.70 23.09 -24.03
N MET A 4 2.72 22.44 -24.60
CA MET A 4 2.87 20.98 -24.56
C MET A 4 3.26 20.49 -23.17
N VAL A 5 4.12 21.27 -22.48
CA VAL A 5 4.54 20.99 -21.10
C VAL A 5 3.37 21.17 -20.12
N ALA A 6 2.51 22.16 -20.33
CA ALA A 6 1.31 22.33 -19.51
C ALA A 6 0.34 21.15 -19.64
N LEU A 7 0.15 20.62 -20.86
CA LEU A 7 -0.70 19.46 -21.13
C LEU A 7 -0.17 18.17 -20.49
N SER A 8 1.14 17.93 -20.52
CA SER A 8 1.74 16.74 -19.89
C SER A 8 1.64 16.78 -18.37
N ILE A 9 1.78 17.94 -17.74
CA ILE A 9 1.62 18.10 -16.28
C ILE A 9 0.17 17.80 -15.85
N THR A 10 -0.82 18.29 -16.60
CA THR A 10 -2.24 18.01 -16.30
C THR A 10 -2.59 16.52 -16.45
N ALA A 11 -2.01 15.82 -17.42
CA ALA A 11 -2.25 14.38 -17.60
C ALA A 11 -1.69 13.54 -16.43
N ILE A 12 -0.52 13.91 -15.90
CA ILE A 12 0.09 13.23 -14.75
C ILE A 12 -0.68 13.54 -13.46
N ALA A 13 -1.20 14.76 -13.31
CA ALA A 13 -2.02 15.11 -12.16
C ALA A 13 -3.33 14.30 -12.08
N LEU A 14 -3.88 13.89 -13.23
CA LEU A 14 -5.09 13.07 -13.31
C LEU A 14 -4.85 11.59 -12.99
N THR A 15 -3.66 11.03 -13.26
CA THR A 15 -3.37 9.62 -12.92
C THR A 15 -3.18 9.40 -11.42
N GLY A 16 -2.79 10.42 -10.67
CA GLY A 16 -2.72 10.36 -9.20
C GLY A 16 -4.09 10.34 -8.50
N CYS A 17 -5.16 10.63 -9.24
CA CYS A 17 -6.55 10.61 -8.75
C CYS A 17 -7.39 9.55 -9.46
N LEU A 18 -6.76 8.53 -10.05
CA LEU A 18 -7.51 7.35 -10.48
C LEU A 18 -8.00 6.63 -9.22
N PRO A 19 -9.33 6.41 -9.07
CA PRO A 19 -9.82 5.59 -7.98
C PRO A 19 -9.11 4.22 -8.05
N PRO A 20 -8.80 3.60 -6.90
CA PRO A 20 -8.26 2.25 -6.91
C PRO A 20 -9.15 1.38 -7.79
N ALA A 21 -8.55 0.50 -8.60
CA ALA A 21 -9.29 -0.41 -9.45
C ALA A 21 -10.40 -1.06 -8.60
N TYR A 22 -11.65 -0.94 -9.04
CA TYR A 22 -12.78 -1.45 -8.28
C TYR A 22 -12.62 -2.97 -8.13
N GLU A 23 -12.22 -3.40 -6.94
CA GLU A 23 -12.29 -4.79 -6.55
C GLU A 23 -13.69 -5.02 -6.02
N ALA A 24 -14.40 -5.97 -6.62
CA ALA A 24 -15.71 -6.38 -6.13
C ALA A 24 -15.61 -6.73 -4.64
N GLU A 25 -16.49 -6.15 -3.84
CA GLU A 25 -16.57 -6.49 -2.42
C GLU A 25 -16.96 -7.96 -2.26
N PRO A 26 -16.47 -8.65 -1.22
CA PRO A 26 -16.82 -10.04 -0.99
C PRO A 26 -18.32 -10.18 -0.79
N ALA A 27 -18.97 -10.98 -1.64
CA ALA A 27 -20.42 -11.16 -1.66
C ALA A 27 -20.93 -12.12 -0.57
N SER A 28 -20.03 -12.73 0.22
CA SER A 28 -20.39 -13.60 1.34
C SER A 28 -19.43 -13.45 2.52
N VAL A 29 -19.93 -13.80 3.70
CA VAL A 29 -19.15 -13.79 4.96
C VAL A 29 -17.88 -14.63 4.85
N TYR A 30 -17.94 -15.78 4.17
CA TYR A 30 -16.78 -16.64 3.97
C TYR A 30 -15.73 -16.02 3.04
N GLN A 31 -16.16 -15.31 1.99
CA GLN A 31 -15.24 -14.57 1.13
C GLN A 31 -14.57 -13.42 1.90
N TRP A 32 -15.32 -12.75 2.79
CA TRP A 32 -14.78 -11.76 3.72
C TRP A 32 -13.74 -12.37 4.66
N GLN A 33 -14.06 -13.51 5.29
CA GLN A 33 -13.14 -14.18 6.21
C GLN A 33 -11.84 -14.58 5.50
N ARG A 34 -11.92 -15.19 4.31
CA ARG A 34 -10.74 -15.54 3.51
C ARG A 34 -9.87 -14.31 3.18
N ARG A 35 -10.51 -13.17 2.91
CA ARG A 35 -9.81 -11.90 2.67
C ARG A 35 -9.04 -11.44 3.91
N GLN A 36 -9.69 -11.44 5.07
CA GLN A 36 -9.07 -11.08 6.34
C GLN A 36 -7.90 -12.00 6.68
N GLU A 37 -8.06 -13.32 6.51
CA GLU A 37 -6.98 -14.31 6.69
C GLU A 37 -5.82 -14.11 5.71
N GLY A 38 -6.10 -13.60 4.49
CA GLY A 38 -5.07 -13.23 3.53
C GLY A 38 -4.27 -12.02 3.99
N ILE A 39 -4.96 -10.96 4.44
CA ILE A 39 -4.36 -9.74 4.95
C ILE A 39 -3.49 -10.04 6.18
N GLU A 40 -4.03 -10.78 7.16
CA GLU A 40 -3.32 -11.14 8.39
C GLU A 40 -2.02 -11.90 8.09
N ARG A 41 -2.04 -12.84 7.14
CA ARG A 41 -0.84 -13.58 6.72
C ARG A 41 0.21 -12.66 6.09
N GLN A 42 -0.20 -11.77 5.19
CA GLN A 42 0.71 -10.80 4.58
C GLN A 42 1.30 -9.85 5.63
N GLU A 43 0.51 -9.50 6.64
CA GLU A 43 0.94 -8.65 7.73
C GLU A 43 1.92 -9.33 8.68
N ALA A 44 1.65 -10.57 9.06
CA ALA A 44 2.59 -11.37 9.84
C ALA A 44 3.92 -11.56 9.11
N GLU A 45 3.88 -11.78 7.79
CA GLU A 45 5.08 -11.89 6.95
C GLU A 45 5.86 -10.57 6.91
N ARG A 46 5.18 -9.43 6.69
CA ARG A 46 5.79 -8.10 6.76
C ARG A 46 6.50 -7.89 8.09
N VAL A 47 5.81 -8.11 9.20
CA VAL A 47 6.36 -7.92 10.56
C VAL A 47 7.59 -8.81 10.76
N ARG A 48 7.55 -10.06 10.31
CA ARG A 48 8.70 -10.98 10.38
C ARG A 48 9.90 -10.46 9.60
N LEU A 49 9.69 -9.99 8.38
CA LEU A 49 10.76 -9.42 7.54
C LEU A 49 11.32 -8.12 8.14
N CYS A 50 10.45 -7.26 8.66
CA CYS A 50 10.84 -6.02 9.33
C CYS A 50 11.63 -6.28 10.62
N ALA A 51 11.32 -7.35 11.36
CA ALA A 51 12.00 -7.70 12.60
C ALA A 51 13.49 -8.04 12.43
N ILE A 52 13.90 -8.48 11.23
CA ILE A 52 15.30 -8.80 10.90
C ILE A 52 16.00 -7.71 10.09
N MET A 53 15.29 -6.66 9.67
CA MET A 53 15.85 -5.59 8.85
C MET A 53 16.52 -4.51 9.72
N ASN A 54 17.58 -3.89 9.19
CA ASN A 54 18.26 -2.79 9.87
C ASN A 54 17.38 -1.53 9.92
N THR A 55 17.12 -1.06 11.15
CA THR A 55 16.25 0.08 11.48
C THR A 55 16.74 1.41 10.92
N ASP A 56 18.04 1.56 10.70
CA ASP A 56 18.66 2.84 10.32
C ASP A 56 18.56 3.11 8.81
N THR A 57 18.10 2.13 8.05
CA THR A 57 18.00 2.23 6.58
C THR A 57 16.78 3.04 6.14
N ASP A 58 16.90 3.77 5.03
CA ASP A 58 15.74 4.41 4.40
C ASP A 58 14.66 3.39 4.01
N ARG A 59 15.08 2.17 3.68
CA ARG A 59 14.18 1.06 3.35
C ARG A 59 13.29 0.70 4.55
N TYR A 60 13.86 0.57 5.74
CA TYR A 60 13.08 0.30 6.95
C TYR A 60 12.06 1.40 7.24
N ARG A 61 12.47 2.67 7.10
CA ARG A 61 11.57 3.81 7.29
C ARG A 61 10.40 3.83 6.31
N ARG A 62 10.60 3.37 5.07
CA ARG A 62 9.52 3.30 4.05
C ARG A 62 8.62 2.09 4.23
N ASP A 63 9.20 0.92 4.47
CA ASP A 63 8.49 -0.36 4.33
C ASP A 63 7.93 -0.89 5.68
N CYS A 64 8.53 -0.49 6.81
CA CYS A 64 8.24 -1.05 8.13
C CYS A 64 7.62 -0.07 9.13
N ARG A 65 7.55 1.23 8.80
CA ARG A 65 7.04 2.26 9.70
C ARG A 65 5.66 2.71 9.25
N ARG A 66 4.62 1.93 9.59
CA ARG A 66 3.22 2.27 9.28
C ARG A 66 2.50 2.82 10.52
N PRO A 67 1.58 3.79 10.37
CA PRO A 67 0.73 4.23 11.46
C PRO A 67 -0.05 3.04 12.06
N GLY A 68 0.11 2.79 13.36
CA GLY A 68 -0.55 1.68 14.07
C GLY A 68 0.30 0.41 14.22
N ASP A 69 1.51 0.35 13.67
CA ASP A 69 2.43 -0.74 14.00
C ASP A 69 2.85 -0.67 15.48
N PRO A 70 2.96 -1.80 16.19
CA PRO A 70 3.37 -1.81 17.59
C PRO A 70 4.78 -1.23 17.71
N ILE A 71 4.91 -0.15 18.50
CA ILE A 71 6.22 0.42 18.84
C ILE A 71 6.92 -0.61 19.72
N ARG A 72 8.01 -1.17 19.21
CA ARG A 72 8.86 -2.11 19.94
C ARG A 72 9.66 -1.40 21.02
#